data_AF-N8W4A4-F1
#
_entry.id   AF-N8W4A4-F1
#
_cell.length_a   1.000
_cell.length_b   1.000
_cell.length_c   1.000
_cell.angle_alpha   90.00
_cell.angle_beta   90.00
_cell.angle_gamma   90.00
#
_symmetry.space_group_name_H-M   'P 1'
#
loop_
_entity.id
_entity.type
_entity.pdbx_description
1 polymer ?
#
loop_
_entity_poly.entity_id
_entity_poly.type
_entity_poly.pdbx_seq_one_letter_code
_entity_poly.pdbx_strand_id
1 'polypeptide(L)'
;MKNCILLDFEQLQDEILNCFLDHAGRFLREHKIISDPDPKTEFEASEREFLVELMVEHSQKQFFGETYSVQDLLNLLGQINTVIEGIRDYRQQQINEKYSEILNKYIELVVDEGGRVYTCNPSLKRRINGILNIRKRYAPLLHKKLEIFYSELTGYAQKNGRFKNVSQAVQLILPTLQIKFREFDLQWVQSRLETNKQKILDLTEARKNNENKDTCEDDDFGVSFKIQDRTYLNQIRELQNENKKWEQFLQHPERYFPQQKQLPFNTAYCDEVLVNHLRRRPDLLKEIIQVQL
;
A
#
# COMPACT_ATOMS: atom_id res chain seq x y z
N MET A 1 -12.42 -5.31 -2.09
CA MET A 1 -12.19 -5.18 -0.63
C MET A 1 -13.33 -5.89 0.06
N LYS A 2 -13.10 -6.64 1.14
CA LYS A 2 -14.20 -7.14 1.98
C LYS A 2 -15.00 -5.95 2.50
N ASN A 3 -16.31 -6.08 2.64
CA ASN A 3 -17.14 -5.05 3.25
C ASN A 3 -16.66 -4.82 4.68
N CYS A 4 -16.29 -3.58 4.98
CA CYS A 4 -15.90 -3.18 6.33
C CYS A 4 -17.15 -3.04 7.18
N ILE A 5 -17.08 -3.51 8.41
CA ILE A 5 -18.16 -3.48 9.40
C ILE A 5 -17.67 -2.76 10.66
N LEU A 6 -18.59 -2.52 11.61
CA LEU A 6 -18.27 -1.89 12.90
C LEU A 6 -17.03 -2.50 13.59
N LEU A 7 -16.96 -3.84 13.61
CA LEU A 7 -15.85 -4.58 14.20
C LEU A 7 -14.49 -4.22 13.60
N ASP A 8 -14.41 -3.89 12.30
CA ASP A 8 -13.13 -3.48 11.70
C ASP A 8 -12.63 -2.15 12.29
N PHE A 9 -13.54 -1.22 12.61
CA PHE A 9 -13.21 0.07 13.24
C PHE A 9 -12.79 -0.10 14.69
N GLU A 10 -13.51 -0.93 15.45
CA GLU A 10 -13.17 -1.27 16.85
C GLU A 10 -11.79 -1.92 16.92
N GLN A 11 -11.49 -2.85 16.01
CA GLN A 11 -10.15 -3.46 15.92
C GLN A 11 -9.05 -2.44 15.61
N LEU A 12 -9.33 -1.44 14.77
CA LEU A 12 -8.36 -0.38 14.47
C LEU A 12 -8.20 0.58 15.66
N GLN A 13 -9.27 0.82 16.42
CA GLN A 13 -9.24 1.60 17.65
C GLN A 13 -8.32 0.93 18.68
N ASP A 14 -8.52 -0.36 18.94
CA ASP A 14 -7.70 -1.13 19.87
C ASP A 14 -6.23 -1.21 19.41
N GLU A 15 -5.99 -1.29 18.10
CA GLU A 15 -4.64 -1.25 17.56
C GLU A 15 -3.94 0.09 17.82
N ILE A 16 -4.64 1.22 17.68
CA ILE A 16 -4.10 2.55 17.98
C ILE A 16 -3.77 2.67 19.47
N LEU A 17 -4.61 2.11 20.35
CA LEU A 17 -4.35 2.09 21.80
C LEU A 17 -3.13 1.23 22.15
N ASN A 18 -2.99 0.05 21.53
CA ASN A 18 -1.78 -0.77 21.67
C ASN A 18 -0.53 -0.03 21.17
N CYS A 19 -0.63 0.69 20.04
CA CYS A 19 0.46 1.49 19.50
C CYS A 19 0.89 2.58 20.49
N PHE A 20 -0.07 3.28 21.10
CA PHE A 20 0.22 4.22 22.19
C PHE A 20 0.90 3.53 23.37
N LEU A 21 0.43 2.37 23.82
CA LEU A 21 1.04 1.62 24.92
C LEU A 21 2.44 1.08 24.59
N ASP A 22 2.75 0.74 23.35
CA ASP A 22 4.10 0.31 22.97
C ASP A 22 5.10 1.47 23.04
N HIS A 23 4.72 2.62 22.46
CA HIS A 23 5.63 3.77 22.34
C HIS A 23 5.65 4.66 23.58
N ALA A 24 4.51 4.88 24.22
CA ALA A 24 4.39 5.65 25.46
C ALA A 24 4.56 4.78 26.70
N GLY A 25 4.30 3.47 26.62
CA GLY A 25 4.27 2.60 27.80
C GLY A 25 5.60 2.52 28.51
N ARG A 26 6.74 2.70 27.84
CA ARG A 26 8.04 2.78 28.54
C ARG A 26 8.07 3.94 29.53
N PHE A 27 7.66 5.13 29.09
CA PHE A 27 7.54 6.29 29.96
C PHE A 27 6.52 6.04 31.07
N LEU A 28 5.33 5.51 30.72
CA LEU A 28 4.24 5.32 31.69
C LEU A 28 4.60 4.28 32.76
N ARG A 29 5.36 3.23 32.38
CA ARG A 29 5.90 2.21 33.30
C ARG A 29 6.97 2.80 34.22
N GLU A 30 7.91 3.59 33.69
CA GLU A 30 8.96 4.26 34.48
C GLU A 30 8.35 5.18 35.56
N HIS A 31 7.19 5.77 35.28
CA HIS A 31 6.46 6.65 36.21
C HIS A 31 5.38 5.92 37.02
N LYS A 32 5.29 4.58 36.94
CA LYS A 32 4.32 3.73 37.65
C LYS A 32 2.85 4.11 37.42
N ILE A 33 2.54 4.67 36.26
CA ILE A 33 1.19 5.09 35.87
C ILE A 33 0.36 3.88 35.43
N ILE A 34 1.01 2.91 34.75
CA ILE A 34 0.39 1.65 34.33
C ILE A 34 1.29 0.46 34.69
N SER A 35 0.66 -0.69 34.99
CA SER A 35 1.31 -2.00 35.07
C SER A 35 1.54 -2.57 33.66
N ASP A 36 2.49 -3.48 33.48
CA ASP A 36 2.92 -4.03 32.18
C ASP A 36 1.72 -4.66 31.42
N PRO A 37 1.10 -3.95 30.46
CA PRO A 37 -0.02 -4.50 29.73
C PRO A 37 0.55 -5.25 28.53
N ASP A 38 0.40 -6.57 28.51
CA ASP A 38 0.57 -7.31 27.26
C ASP A 38 -0.35 -6.70 26.20
N PRO A 39 0.11 -6.58 24.93
CA PRO A 39 -0.74 -6.08 23.86
C PRO A 39 -2.05 -6.88 23.80
N LYS A 40 -3.18 -6.18 23.86
CA LYS A 40 -4.50 -6.82 23.90
C LYS A 40 -5.14 -6.81 22.53
N THR A 41 -5.85 -7.89 22.20
CA THR A 41 -6.66 -7.92 20.97
C THR A 41 -7.93 -7.09 21.07
N GLU A 42 -8.40 -6.83 22.29
CA GLU A 42 -9.61 -6.08 22.60
C GLU A 42 -9.46 -5.43 23.99
N PHE A 43 -9.86 -4.17 24.11
CA PHE A 43 -9.91 -3.44 25.38
C PHE A 43 -11.36 -3.31 25.86
N GLU A 44 -11.58 -3.39 27.16
CA GLU A 44 -12.88 -3.06 27.75
C GLU A 44 -13.18 -1.56 27.58
N ALA A 45 -14.46 -1.17 27.59
CA ALA A 45 -14.86 0.23 27.38
C ALA A 45 -14.22 1.20 28.40
N SER A 46 -14.16 0.79 29.67
CA SER A 46 -13.51 1.55 30.75
C SER A 46 -11.99 1.68 30.53
N GLU A 47 -11.34 0.64 30.02
CA GLU A 47 -9.91 0.68 29.68
C GLU A 47 -9.66 1.62 28.50
N ARG A 48 -10.52 1.59 27.48
CA ARG A 48 -10.43 2.51 26.33
C ARG A 48 -10.56 3.95 26.79
N GLU A 49 -11.54 4.26 27.64
CA GLU A 49 -11.76 5.60 28.18
C GLU A 49 -10.54 6.09 28.96
N PHE A 50 -10.04 5.29 29.90
CA PHE A 50 -8.84 5.60 30.67
C PHE A 50 -7.60 5.84 29.78
N LEU A 51 -7.38 5.01 28.76
CA LEU A 51 -6.24 5.17 27.86
C LEU A 51 -6.37 6.44 27.01
N VAL A 52 -7.58 6.79 26.56
CA VAL A 52 -7.82 8.03 25.83
C VAL A 52 -7.55 9.25 26.72
N GLU A 53 -7.96 9.23 27.99
CA GLU A 53 -7.65 10.29 28.95
C GLU A 53 -6.13 10.47 29.10
N LEU A 54 -5.39 9.38 29.30
CA LEU A 54 -3.92 9.41 29.36
C LEU A 54 -3.28 9.95 28.07
N MET A 55 -3.84 9.60 26.91
CA MET A 55 -3.37 10.14 25.64
C MET A 55 -3.59 11.66 25.57
N VAL A 56 -4.71 12.18 26.07
CA VAL A 56 -4.97 13.63 26.12
C VAL A 56 -3.97 14.34 27.01
N GLU A 57 -3.71 13.82 28.21
CA GLU A 57 -2.70 14.35 29.15
C GLU A 57 -1.29 14.39 28.56
N HIS A 58 -1.02 13.50 27.61
CA HIS A 58 0.27 13.37 26.96
C HIS A 58 0.26 13.74 25.48
N SER A 59 -0.74 14.50 25.02
CA SER A 59 -0.97 14.86 23.62
C SER A 59 0.27 15.44 22.92
N GLN A 60 1.10 16.19 23.64
CA GLN A 60 2.31 16.84 23.12
C GLN A 60 3.53 15.90 23.01
N LYS A 61 3.47 14.68 23.55
CA LYS A 61 4.57 13.72 23.43
C LYS A 61 4.70 13.24 22.00
N GLN A 62 5.94 13.14 21.53
CA GLN A 62 6.28 12.66 20.21
C GLN A 62 6.95 11.28 20.28
N PHE A 63 6.80 10.51 19.21
CA PHE A 63 7.37 9.18 19.05
C PHE A 63 8.13 9.05 17.74
N PHE A 64 8.88 7.95 17.59
CA PHE A 64 9.66 7.62 16.38
C PHE A 64 10.55 8.78 15.91
N GLY A 65 11.44 9.28 16.77
CA GLY A 65 12.35 10.37 16.39
C GLY A 65 11.63 11.67 16.00
N GLU A 66 10.53 11.99 16.69
CA GLU A 66 9.69 13.18 16.47
C GLU A 66 8.80 13.16 15.23
N THR A 67 8.62 12.00 14.58
CA THR A 67 7.85 11.88 13.33
C THR A 67 6.33 11.97 13.49
N TYR A 68 5.78 11.60 14.65
CA TYR A 68 4.39 11.86 14.99
C TYR A 68 4.17 12.02 16.49
N SER A 69 3.02 12.60 16.86
CA SER A 69 2.62 12.91 18.23
C SER A 69 1.47 12.03 18.74
N VAL A 70 1.30 11.96 20.07
CA VAL A 70 0.08 11.36 20.66
C VAL A 70 -1.19 12.03 20.11
N GLN A 71 -1.14 13.35 19.85
CA GLN A 71 -2.25 14.08 19.24
C GLN A 71 -2.66 13.52 17.88
N ASP A 72 -1.71 13.04 17.07
CA ASP A 72 -2.03 12.44 15.76
C ASP A 72 -2.82 11.15 15.90
N LEU A 73 -2.48 10.33 16.91
CA LEU A 73 -3.24 9.13 17.25
C LEU A 73 -4.64 9.48 17.80
N LEU A 74 -4.75 10.50 18.67
CA LEU A 74 -6.04 11.02 19.15
C LEU A 74 -6.93 11.49 17.99
N ASN A 75 -6.35 12.17 16.99
CA ASN A 75 -7.08 12.63 15.82
C ASN A 75 -7.63 11.45 14.98
N LEU A 76 -6.92 10.33 14.93
CA LEU A 76 -7.43 9.10 14.30
C LEU A 76 -8.55 8.47 15.11
N LEU A 77 -8.41 8.40 16.44
CA LEU A 77 -9.47 7.89 17.32
C LEU A 77 -10.75 8.73 17.19
N GLY A 78 -10.64 10.06 17.15
CA GLY A 78 -11.79 10.94 16.91
C GLY A 78 -12.47 10.71 15.56
N GLN A 79 -11.69 10.47 14.50
CA GLN A 79 -12.24 10.08 13.19
C GLN A 79 -12.96 8.74 13.26
N ILE A 80 -12.41 7.75 13.95
CA ILE A 80 -13.03 6.43 14.13
C ILE A 80 -14.38 6.58 14.87
N ASN A 81 -14.39 7.27 16.01
CA ASN A 81 -15.59 7.45 16.83
C ASN A 81 -16.71 8.16 16.04
N THR A 82 -16.37 9.19 15.29
CA THR A 82 -17.32 9.89 14.39
C THR A 82 -17.96 8.94 13.37
N VAL A 83 -17.18 7.97 12.85
CA VAL A 83 -17.70 6.99 11.91
C VAL A 83 -18.55 5.92 12.59
N ILE A 84 -18.17 5.48 13.79
CA ILE A 84 -18.91 4.51 14.59
C ILE A 84 -20.29 5.06 14.97
N GLU A 85 -20.36 6.29 15.47
CA GLU A 85 -21.62 6.95 15.88
C GLU A 85 -22.61 7.08 14.70
N GLY A 86 -22.10 7.46 13.53
CA GLY A 86 -22.89 7.64 12.30
C GLY A 86 -22.97 6.40 11.41
N ILE A 87 -22.52 5.21 11.85
CA ILE A 87 -22.28 4.08 10.94
C ILE A 87 -23.55 3.62 10.21
N ARG A 88 -24.71 3.75 10.87
CA ARG A 88 -26.02 3.37 10.34
C ARG A 88 -26.50 4.29 9.22
N ASP A 89 -25.97 5.52 9.16
CA ASP A 89 -26.37 6.54 8.19
C ASP A 89 -25.52 6.47 6.91
N TYR A 90 -24.41 5.73 6.93
CA TYR A 90 -23.52 5.60 5.79
C TYR A 90 -23.90 4.40 4.90
N ARG A 91 -23.81 4.61 3.58
CA ARG A 91 -23.81 3.49 2.65
C ARG A 91 -22.51 2.70 2.78
N GLN A 92 -22.56 1.40 2.50
CA GLN A 92 -21.41 0.50 2.59
C GLN A 92 -20.15 1.00 1.84
N GLN A 93 -20.34 1.66 0.70
CA GLN A 93 -19.23 2.28 -0.05
C GLN A 93 -18.53 3.37 0.79
N GLN A 94 -19.29 4.25 1.44
CA GLN A 94 -18.75 5.32 2.27
C GLN A 94 -18.06 4.77 3.52
N ILE A 95 -18.59 3.70 4.12
CA ILE A 95 -17.96 2.98 5.22
C ILE A 95 -16.58 2.46 4.80
N ASN A 96 -16.50 1.79 3.63
CA ASN A 96 -15.25 1.28 3.09
C ASN A 96 -14.24 2.40 2.79
N GLU A 97 -14.69 3.51 2.20
CA GLU A 97 -13.84 4.67 1.89
C GLU A 97 -13.26 5.30 3.15
N LYS A 98 -14.11 5.58 4.15
CA LYS A 98 -13.70 6.14 5.44
C LYS A 98 -12.73 5.23 6.18
N TYR A 99 -13.03 3.93 6.24
CA TYR A 99 -12.12 2.96 6.84
C TYR A 99 -10.76 2.95 6.13
N SER A 100 -10.77 2.92 4.79
CA SER A 100 -9.54 2.96 4.00
C SER A 100 -8.74 4.24 4.24
N GLU A 101 -9.38 5.40 4.32
CA GLU A 101 -8.73 6.67 4.60
C GLU A 101 -8.03 6.65 5.98
N ILE A 102 -8.76 6.27 7.03
CA ILE A 102 -8.24 6.22 8.41
C ILE A 102 -7.08 5.20 8.50
N LEU A 103 -7.25 4.01 7.93
CA LEU A 103 -6.20 2.98 7.94
C LEU A 103 -4.93 3.43 7.21
N ASN A 104 -5.05 4.12 6.06
CA ASN A 104 -3.88 4.63 5.35
C ASN A 104 -3.15 5.72 6.15
N LYS A 105 -3.90 6.62 6.82
CA LYS A 105 -3.30 7.61 7.73
C LYS A 105 -2.56 6.94 8.88
N TYR A 106 -3.18 5.92 9.52
CA TYR A 106 -2.51 5.13 10.56
C TYR A 106 -1.20 4.52 10.06
N ILE A 107 -1.22 3.85 8.90
CA ILE A 107 -0.02 3.28 8.28
C ILE A 107 1.06 4.34 8.07
N GLU A 108 0.70 5.52 7.58
CA GLU A 108 1.65 6.60 7.31
C GLU A 108 2.26 7.20 8.58
N LEU A 109 1.51 7.23 9.68
CA LEU A 109 2.02 7.70 10.97
C LEU A 109 3.01 6.73 11.59
N VAL A 110 2.71 5.43 11.58
CA VAL A 110 3.44 4.44 12.41
C VAL A 110 4.37 3.52 11.63
N VAL A 111 4.63 3.82 10.36
CA VAL A 111 5.59 3.08 9.54
C VAL A 111 7.04 3.45 9.93
N ASP A 112 7.86 2.45 10.25
CA ASP A 112 9.28 2.63 10.55
C ASP A 112 10.11 2.84 9.26
N GLU A 113 11.39 3.22 9.43
CA GLU A 113 12.34 3.39 8.32
C GLU A 113 12.52 2.11 7.48
N GLY A 114 12.28 0.94 8.06
CA GLY A 114 12.30 -0.36 7.40
C GLY A 114 11.01 -0.72 6.66
N GLY A 115 9.99 0.16 6.68
CA GLY A 115 8.69 -0.06 6.06
C GLY A 115 7.77 -1.02 6.84
N ARG A 116 8.04 -1.25 8.12
CA ARG A 116 7.20 -2.06 9.02
C ARG A 116 6.26 -1.15 9.80
N VAL A 117 5.02 -1.61 9.98
CA VAL A 117 3.97 -0.88 10.69
C VAL A 117 3.70 -1.61 12.00
N TYR A 118 3.55 -0.87 13.10
CA TYR A 118 3.14 -1.45 14.37
C TYR A 118 1.74 -2.09 14.23
N THR A 119 1.66 -3.40 14.48
CA THR A 119 0.41 -4.17 14.43
C THR A 119 0.45 -5.40 15.34
N CYS A 120 -0.50 -5.51 16.25
CA CYS A 120 -0.73 -6.64 17.15
C CYS A 120 -1.82 -7.57 16.60
N ASN A 121 -2.90 -7.01 16.04
CA ASN A 121 -4.01 -7.82 15.55
C ASN A 121 -3.64 -8.60 14.26
N PRO A 122 -3.71 -9.95 14.23
CA PRO A 122 -3.28 -10.75 13.08
C PRO A 122 -4.09 -10.53 11.79
N SER A 123 -5.37 -10.13 11.91
CA SER A 123 -6.23 -9.81 10.77
C SER A 123 -5.82 -8.47 10.16
N LEU A 124 -5.66 -7.45 11.02
CA LEU A 124 -5.25 -6.12 10.61
C LEU A 124 -3.82 -6.12 10.03
N LYS A 125 -2.90 -6.87 10.65
CA LYS A 125 -1.55 -7.11 10.13
C LYS A 125 -1.56 -7.65 8.71
N ARG A 126 -2.39 -8.66 8.42
CA ARG A 126 -2.55 -9.20 7.05
C ARG A 126 -3.08 -8.14 6.09
N ARG A 127 -4.04 -7.33 6.52
CA ARG A 127 -4.62 -6.24 5.70
C ARG A 127 -3.59 -5.15 5.38
N ILE A 128 -2.86 -4.67 6.39
CA ILE A 128 -1.80 -3.67 6.26
C ILE A 128 -0.69 -4.20 5.36
N ASN A 129 -0.21 -5.43 5.57
CA ASN A 129 0.77 -6.06 4.69
C ASN A 129 0.29 -6.17 3.25
N GLY A 130 -1.01 -6.44 3.03
CA GLY A 130 -1.62 -6.40 1.71
C GLY A 130 -1.49 -5.03 1.05
N ILE A 131 -1.81 -3.95 1.78
CA ILE A 131 -1.68 -2.56 1.31
C ILE A 131 -0.22 -2.22 1.01
N LEU A 132 0.69 -2.50 1.95
CA LEU A 132 2.12 -2.24 1.79
C LEU A 132 2.70 -3.01 0.59
N ASN A 133 2.33 -4.27 0.40
CA ASN A 133 2.77 -5.06 -0.75
C ASN A 133 2.21 -4.54 -2.08
N ILE A 134 0.99 -3.99 -2.09
CA ILE A 134 0.47 -3.30 -3.29
C ILE A 134 1.29 -2.03 -3.54
N ARG A 135 1.50 -1.19 -2.52
CA ARG A 135 2.32 0.03 -2.62
C ARG A 135 3.73 -0.30 -3.13
N LYS A 136 4.39 -1.31 -2.55
CA LYS A 136 5.74 -1.77 -2.94
C LYS A 136 5.80 -2.29 -4.38
N ARG A 137 4.76 -2.95 -4.87
CA ARG A 137 4.68 -3.41 -6.27
C ARG A 137 4.40 -2.27 -7.25
N TYR A 138 3.55 -1.33 -6.85
CA TYR A 138 3.08 -0.24 -7.70
C TYR A 138 4.06 0.94 -7.75
N ALA A 139 4.73 1.26 -6.65
CA ALA A 139 5.61 2.42 -6.54
C ALA A 139 6.76 2.43 -7.56
N PRO A 140 7.52 1.33 -7.76
CA PRO A 140 8.59 1.32 -8.77
C PRO A 140 8.07 1.58 -10.19
N LEU A 141 6.90 1.05 -10.53
CA LEU A 141 6.24 1.31 -11.81
C LEU A 141 5.80 2.77 -11.92
N LEU A 142 5.20 3.30 -10.86
CA LEU A 142 4.75 4.69 -10.81
C LEU A 142 5.93 5.65 -10.98
N HIS A 143 7.03 5.41 -10.27
CA HIS A 143 8.23 6.22 -10.37
C HIS A 143 8.81 6.21 -11.79
N LYS A 144 8.98 5.04 -12.41
CA LYS A 144 9.48 4.96 -13.80
C LYS A 144 8.57 5.67 -14.80
N LYS A 145 7.24 5.56 -14.66
CA LYS A 145 6.32 6.30 -15.51
C LYS A 145 6.34 7.81 -15.24
N LEU A 146 6.52 8.23 -13.99
CA LEU A 146 6.71 9.64 -13.64
C LEU A 146 8.02 10.19 -14.22
N GLU A 147 9.10 9.40 -14.26
CA GLU A 147 10.36 9.78 -14.92
C GLU A 147 10.14 10.02 -16.42
N ILE A 148 9.42 9.12 -17.10
CA ILE A 148 9.02 9.32 -18.51
C ILE A 148 8.23 10.63 -18.65
N PHE A 149 7.23 10.83 -17.79
CA PHE A 149 6.39 12.04 -17.81
C PHE A 149 7.20 13.33 -17.64
N TYR A 150 8.08 13.40 -16.65
CA TYR A 150 8.91 14.58 -16.42
C TYR A 150 9.92 14.79 -17.54
N SER A 151 10.51 13.72 -18.07
CA SER A 151 11.42 13.79 -19.22
C SER A 151 10.73 14.37 -20.46
N GLU A 152 9.51 13.93 -20.77
CA GLU A 152 8.74 14.48 -21.89
C GLU A 152 8.36 15.95 -21.70
N LEU A 153 7.95 16.33 -20.48
CA LEU A 153 7.64 17.73 -20.15
C LEU A 153 8.85 18.64 -20.36
N THR A 154 9.99 18.28 -19.75
CA THR A 154 11.21 19.08 -19.82
C THR A 154 11.76 19.10 -21.24
N GLY A 155 11.78 17.96 -21.93
CA GLY A 155 12.24 17.86 -23.32
C GLY A 155 11.38 18.66 -24.29
N TYR A 156 10.06 18.69 -24.08
CA TYR A 156 9.17 19.56 -24.87
C TYR A 156 9.45 21.03 -24.59
N ALA A 157 9.54 21.41 -23.31
CA ALA A 157 9.75 22.81 -22.90
C ALA A 157 11.11 23.36 -23.39
N GLN A 158 12.16 22.54 -23.41
CA GLN A 158 13.47 22.91 -23.95
C GLN A 158 13.43 23.18 -25.46
N LYS A 159 12.61 22.44 -26.22
CA LYS A 159 12.52 22.56 -27.68
C LYS A 159 11.55 23.65 -28.14
N ASN A 160 10.43 23.81 -27.43
CA ASN A 160 9.30 24.64 -27.87
C ASN A 160 9.05 25.86 -26.95
N GLY A 161 9.85 26.02 -25.90
CA GLY A 161 9.65 27.02 -24.87
C GLY A 161 8.69 26.55 -23.76
N ARG A 162 8.62 27.35 -22.70
CA ARG A 162 7.81 27.07 -21.50
C ARG A 162 6.30 27.11 -21.81
N PHE A 163 5.54 26.30 -21.10
CA PHE A 163 4.07 26.21 -21.21
C PHE A 163 3.37 27.38 -20.51
N LYS A 164 2.15 27.73 -20.95
CA LYS A 164 1.39 28.81 -20.30
C LYS A 164 0.86 28.42 -18.92
N ASN A 165 0.45 27.16 -18.77
CA ASN A 165 -0.06 26.63 -17.50
C ASN A 165 0.06 25.09 -17.45
N VAL A 166 -0.16 24.54 -16.25
CA VAL A 166 -0.03 23.11 -15.95
C VAL A 166 -0.95 22.24 -16.82
N SER A 167 -2.22 22.63 -16.98
CA SER A 167 -3.19 21.87 -17.77
C SER A 167 -2.78 21.80 -19.23
N GLN A 168 -2.34 22.92 -19.80
CA GLN A 168 -1.84 22.96 -21.17
C GLN A 168 -0.58 22.11 -21.34
N ALA A 169 0.34 22.13 -20.36
CA ALA A 169 1.55 21.33 -20.40
C ALA A 169 1.23 19.85 -20.53
N VAL A 170 0.34 19.34 -19.68
CA VAL A 170 -0.09 17.93 -19.72
C VAL A 170 -0.80 17.61 -21.03
N GLN A 171 -1.78 18.42 -21.46
CA GLN A 171 -2.54 18.18 -22.69
C GLN A 171 -1.65 18.10 -23.94
N LEU A 172 -0.63 18.96 -24.05
CA LEU A 172 0.26 19.00 -25.20
C LEU A 172 1.12 17.74 -25.33
N ILE A 173 1.63 17.22 -24.21
CA ILE A 173 2.50 16.04 -24.25
C ILE A 173 1.73 14.72 -24.14
N LEU A 174 0.45 14.75 -23.75
CA LEU A 174 -0.34 13.56 -23.45
C LEU A 174 -0.37 12.53 -24.61
N PRO A 175 -0.53 12.92 -25.89
CA PRO A 175 -0.51 11.94 -26.99
C PRO A 175 0.80 11.17 -27.08
N THR A 176 1.94 11.87 -26.97
CA THR A 176 3.27 11.25 -26.95
C THR A 176 3.47 10.39 -25.71
N LEU A 177 3.00 10.88 -24.56
CA LEU A 177 3.12 10.20 -23.28
C LEU A 177 2.33 8.88 -23.27
N GLN A 178 1.13 8.86 -23.85
CA GLN A 178 0.32 7.65 -23.97
C GLN A 178 1.04 6.56 -24.76
N ILE A 179 1.73 6.91 -25.84
CA ILE A 179 2.54 5.96 -26.62
C ILE A 179 3.66 5.39 -25.75
N LYS A 180 4.44 6.25 -25.08
CA LYS A 180 5.56 5.82 -24.23
C LYS A 180 5.11 5.00 -23.02
N PHE A 181 3.98 5.33 -22.41
CA PHE A 181 3.40 4.54 -21.32
C PHE A 181 2.95 3.16 -21.78
N ARG A 182 2.36 3.06 -22.98
CA ARG A 182 1.97 1.77 -23.56
C ARG A 182 3.18 0.91 -23.88
N GLU A 183 4.22 1.49 -24.49
CA GLU A 183 5.49 0.80 -24.76
C GLU A 183 6.13 0.27 -23.47
N PHE A 184 6.21 1.12 -22.45
CA PHE A 184 6.72 0.74 -21.13
C PHE A 184 5.92 -0.42 -20.52
N ASP A 185 4.59 -0.35 -20.57
CA ASP A 185 3.72 -1.40 -20.02
C ASP A 185 3.89 -2.72 -20.76
N LEU A 186 3.97 -2.70 -22.09
CA LEU A 186 4.20 -3.91 -22.90
C LEU A 186 5.54 -4.56 -22.53
N GLN A 187 6.61 -3.77 -22.46
CA GLN A 187 7.94 -4.26 -22.06
C GLN A 187 7.93 -4.84 -20.64
N TRP A 188 7.26 -4.15 -19.70
CA TRP A 188 7.16 -4.64 -18.33
C TRP A 188 6.38 -5.95 -18.24
N VAL A 189 5.26 -6.07 -18.95
CA VAL A 189 4.45 -7.30 -18.98
C VAL A 189 5.24 -8.46 -19.58
N GLN A 190 6.00 -8.21 -20.66
CA GLN A 190 6.90 -9.22 -21.25
C GLN A 190 7.97 -9.67 -20.25
N SER A 191 8.67 -8.74 -19.60
CA SER A 191 9.68 -9.05 -18.59
C SER A 191 9.08 -9.82 -17.41
N ARG A 192 7.86 -9.47 -16.99
CA ARG A 192 7.12 -10.16 -15.93
C ARG A 192 6.79 -11.60 -16.31
N LEU A 193 6.34 -11.84 -17.54
CA LEU A 193 6.08 -13.19 -18.06
C LEU A 193 7.35 -14.04 -18.03
N GLU A 194 8.48 -13.52 -18.52
CA GLU A 194 9.75 -14.25 -18.53
C GLU A 194 10.24 -14.56 -17.11
N THR A 195 10.14 -13.60 -16.19
CA THR A 195 10.47 -13.81 -14.77
C THR A 195 9.60 -14.89 -14.16
N ASN A 196 8.29 -14.87 -14.42
CA ASN A 196 7.36 -15.87 -13.90
C ASN A 196 7.63 -17.25 -14.50
N LYS A 197 7.95 -17.35 -15.80
CA LYS A 197 8.33 -18.62 -16.46
C LYS A 197 9.58 -19.20 -15.82
N GLN A 198 10.62 -18.40 -15.60
CA GLN A 198 11.83 -18.85 -14.92
C GLN A 198 11.52 -19.34 -13.51
N LYS A 199 10.73 -18.59 -12.74
CA LYS A 199 10.34 -19.00 -11.38
C LYS A 199 9.51 -20.29 -11.35
N ILE A 200 8.66 -20.53 -12.35
CA ILE A 200 7.95 -21.81 -12.49
C ILE A 200 8.95 -22.95 -12.71
N LEU A 201 9.97 -22.75 -13.55
CA LEU A 201 11.02 -23.75 -13.77
C LEU A 201 11.79 -24.05 -12.48
N ASP A 202 12.24 -23.01 -11.77
CA ASP A 202 12.97 -23.16 -10.50
C ASP A 202 12.13 -23.90 -9.45
N LEU A 203 10.84 -23.55 -9.31
CA LEU A 203 9.91 -24.23 -8.40
C LEU A 203 9.67 -25.69 -8.81
N THR A 204 9.61 -25.97 -10.11
CA THR A 204 9.43 -27.34 -10.63
C THR A 204 10.68 -28.19 -10.38
N GLU A 205 11.87 -27.62 -10.52
CA GLU A 205 13.14 -28.29 -10.22
C GLU A 205 13.29 -28.53 -8.71
N ALA A 206 13.06 -27.51 -7.89
CA ALA A 206 13.07 -27.63 -6.42
C ALA A 206 12.10 -28.72 -5.93
N ARG A 207 10.92 -28.82 -6.56
CA ARG A 207 9.94 -29.86 -6.32
C ARG A 207 10.48 -31.26 -6.62
N LYS A 208 11.05 -31.48 -7.82
CA LYS A 208 11.66 -32.76 -8.20
C LYS A 208 12.82 -33.16 -7.27
N ASN A 209 13.64 -32.19 -6.86
CA ASN A 209 14.75 -32.42 -5.94
C ASN A 209 14.27 -32.79 -4.53
N ASN A 210 13.09 -32.33 -4.12
CA ASN A 210 12.46 -32.75 -2.87
C ASN A 210 11.85 -34.16 -2.97
N GLU A 211 11.19 -34.50 -4.09
CA GLU A 211 10.70 -35.87 -4.35
C GLU A 211 11.86 -36.90 -4.35
N ASN A 212 13.04 -36.52 -4.84
CA ASN A 212 14.23 -37.40 -4.85
C ASN A 212 14.88 -37.62 -3.46
N LYS A 213 14.44 -36.92 -2.40
CA LYS A 213 14.92 -37.11 -1.02
C LYS A 213 14.06 -38.10 -0.21
N ASP A 214 13.01 -38.69 -0.82
CA ASP A 214 12.07 -39.65 -0.22
C ASP A 214 12.70 -41.01 0.21
N THR A 215 14.02 -41.18 0.20
CA THR A 215 14.70 -42.43 0.59
C THR A 215 15.19 -42.50 2.04
N CYS A 216 14.87 -41.52 2.90
CA CYS A 216 15.17 -41.61 4.33
C CYS A 216 13.90 -41.91 5.14
N GLU A 217 13.77 -43.18 5.55
CA GLU A 217 12.71 -43.71 6.42
C GLU A 217 12.80 -43.11 7.83
N ASP A 218 12.04 -42.05 8.10
CA ASP A 218 11.63 -41.67 9.45
C ASP A 218 10.28 -40.92 9.36
N ASP A 219 9.25 -41.49 10.00
CA ASP A 219 7.82 -41.20 9.78
C ASP A 219 7.35 -39.77 10.08
N ASP A 220 8.17 -38.93 10.75
CA ASP A 220 7.83 -37.54 11.06
C ASP A 220 8.18 -36.55 9.91
N PHE A 221 9.12 -36.93 9.03
CA PHE A 221 9.53 -36.11 7.89
C PHE A 221 8.50 -36.12 6.73
N GLY A 222 7.73 -37.20 6.58
CA GLY A 222 6.79 -37.38 5.46
C GLY A 222 5.62 -36.38 5.42
N VAL A 223 5.21 -35.83 6.57
CA VAL A 223 4.15 -34.80 6.64
C VAL A 223 4.69 -33.44 6.18
N SER A 224 5.92 -33.08 6.57
CA SER A 224 6.57 -31.83 6.19
C SER A 224 6.81 -31.74 4.67
N PHE A 225 7.27 -32.83 4.06
CA PHE A 225 7.48 -32.89 2.60
C PHE A 225 6.18 -32.73 1.80
N LYS A 226 5.08 -33.37 2.22
CA LYS A 226 3.76 -33.21 1.58
C LYS A 226 3.22 -31.77 1.66
N ILE A 227 3.51 -31.05 2.74
CA ILE A 227 3.12 -29.64 2.90
C ILE A 227 3.95 -28.74 1.96
N GLN A 228 5.26 -29.00 1.85
CA GLN A 228 6.12 -28.27 0.91
C GLN A 228 5.70 -28.50 -0.55
N ASP A 229 5.37 -29.75 -0.91
CA ASP A 229 4.95 -30.09 -2.28
C ASP A 229 3.66 -29.37 -2.69
N ARG A 230 2.66 -29.36 -1.79
CA ARG A 230 1.42 -28.58 -1.97
C ARG A 230 1.70 -27.09 -2.10
N THR A 231 2.67 -26.57 -1.36
CA THR A 231 3.06 -25.15 -1.42
C THR A 231 3.64 -24.79 -2.77
N TYR A 232 4.55 -25.60 -3.32
CA TYR A 232 5.10 -25.40 -4.67
C TYR A 232 4.03 -25.50 -5.74
N LEU A 233 3.16 -26.51 -5.68
CA LEU A 233 2.05 -26.67 -6.62
C LEU A 233 1.11 -25.45 -6.62
N ASN A 234 0.78 -24.92 -5.45
CA ASN A 234 -0.04 -23.73 -5.34
C ASN A 234 0.65 -22.50 -5.95
N GLN A 235 1.93 -22.28 -5.66
CA GLN A 235 2.70 -21.17 -6.22
C GLN A 235 2.82 -21.27 -7.75
N ILE A 236 3.10 -22.46 -8.29
CA ILE A 236 3.15 -22.69 -9.73
C ILE A 236 1.79 -22.38 -10.38
N ARG A 237 0.70 -22.87 -9.79
CA ARG A 237 -0.66 -22.61 -10.31
C ARG A 237 -1.00 -21.12 -10.29
N GLU A 238 -0.63 -20.41 -9.23
CA GLU A 238 -0.82 -18.96 -9.12
C GLU A 238 -0.05 -18.21 -10.23
N LEU A 239 1.22 -18.54 -10.44
CA LEU A 239 2.05 -17.94 -11.49
C LEU A 239 1.52 -18.26 -12.90
N GLN A 240 1.06 -19.48 -13.14
CA GLN A 240 0.44 -19.87 -14.43
C GLN A 240 -0.86 -19.08 -14.69
N ASN A 241 -1.70 -18.92 -13.67
CA ASN A 241 -2.93 -18.12 -13.78
C ASN A 241 -2.62 -16.63 -14.00
N GLU A 242 -1.57 -16.11 -13.36
CA GLU A 242 -1.08 -14.74 -13.60
C GLU A 242 -0.57 -14.59 -15.03
N ASN A 243 0.26 -15.52 -15.52
CA ASN A 243 0.79 -15.51 -16.88
C ASN A 243 -0.31 -15.53 -17.94
N LYS A 244 -1.35 -16.37 -17.76
CA LYS A 244 -2.49 -16.39 -18.68
C LYS A 244 -3.17 -15.02 -18.82
N LYS A 245 -3.28 -14.27 -17.72
CA LYS A 245 -3.84 -12.90 -17.77
C LYS A 245 -2.93 -11.95 -18.52
N TRP A 246 -1.62 -12.06 -18.32
CA TRP A 246 -0.63 -11.23 -19.01
C TRP A 246 -0.50 -11.57 -20.50
N GLU A 247 -0.60 -12.83 -20.88
CA GLU A 247 -0.64 -13.27 -22.28
C GLU A 247 -1.89 -12.71 -22.99
N GLN A 248 -3.06 -12.76 -22.34
CA GLN A 248 -4.27 -12.14 -22.86
C GLN A 248 -4.13 -10.62 -23.02
N PHE A 249 -3.48 -9.97 -22.06
CA PHE A 249 -3.15 -8.54 -22.15
C PHE A 249 -2.29 -8.25 -23.37
N LEU A 250 -1.23 -9.04 -23.61
CA LEU A 250 -0.34 -8.84 -24.77
C LEU A 250 -1.04 -9.11 -26.11
N GLN A 251 -2.00 -10.05 -26.16
CA GLN A 251 -2.77 -10.34 -27.37
C GLN A 251 -3.77 -9.23 -27.72
N HIS A 252 -4.37 -8.60 -26.71
CA HIS A 252 -5.38 -7.56 -26.91
C HIS A 252 -5.15 -6.31 -26.04
N PRO A 253 -4.02 -5.59 -26.19
CA PRO A 253 -3.63 -4.55 -25.24
C PRO A 253 -4.69 -3.45 -25.07
N GLU A 254 -5.30 -3.00 -26.17
CA GLU A 254 -6.31 -1.93 -26.19
C GLU A 254 -7.53 -2.20 -25.31
N ARG A 255 -7.91 -3.47 -25.11
CA ARG A 255 -9.06 -3.85 -24.28
C ARG A 255 -8.75 -3.81 -22.79
N TYR A 256 -7.50 -4.07 -22.43
CA TYR A 256 -7.10 -4.25 -21.04
C TYR A 256 -6.40 -3.03 -20.44
N PHE A 257 -5.81 -2.15 -21.26
CA PHE A 257 -5.21 -0.89 -20.78
C PHE A 257 -6.14 -0.08 -19.87
N PRO A 258 -7.44 0.14 -20.16
CA PRO A 258 -8.30 0.92 -19.27
C PRO A 258 -8.67 0.22 -17.95
N GLN A 259 -8.43 -1.09 -17.83
CA GLN A 259 -8.97 -1.92 -16.73
C GLN A 259 -7.88 -2.43 -15.78
N GLN A 260 -6.61 -2.31 -16.15
CA GLN A 260 -5.51 -2.91 -15.41
C GLN A 260 -4.99 -1.99 -14.29
N LYS A 261 -5.69 -2.00 -13.14
CA LYS A 261 -5.35 -1.22 -11.92
C LYS A 261 -3.93 -1.46 -11.36
N GLN A 262 -3.22 -2.48 -11.87
CA GLN A 262 -1.86 -2.80 -11.46
C GLN A 262 -0.80 -1.94 -12.18
N LEU A 263 -1.15 -1.35 -13.32
CA LEU A 263 -0.26 -0.51 -14.13
C LEU A 263 -0.63 0.97 -13.92
N PRO A 264 0.30 1.84 -13.52
CA PRO A 264 -0.01 3.24 -13.25
C PRO A 264 -0.50 4.00 -14.49
N PHE A 265 -1.33 5.02 -14.28
CA PHE A 265 -1.88 5.92 -15.32
C PHE A 265 -2.77 5.27 -16.38
N ASN A 266 -3.11 3.99 -16.20
CA ASN A 266 -4.06 3.25 -17.02
C ASN A 266 -5.50 3.50 -16.51
N THR A 267 -5.97 4.73 -16.69
CA THR A 267 -7.26 5.25 -16.23
C THR A 267 -7.81 6.28 -17.21
N ALA A 268 -9.13 6.44 -17.24
CA ALA A 268 -9.81 7.46 -18.04
C ALA A 268 -9.43 8.90 -17.61
N TYR A 269 -9.01 9.09 -16.35
CA TYR A 269 -8.67 10.39 -15.75
C TYR A 269 -7.16 10.63 -15.69
N CYS A 270 -6.41 10.09 -16.66
CA CYS A 270 -4.94 10.11 -16.64
C CYS A 270 -4.39 11.55 -16.64
N ASP A 271 -4.98 12.43 -17.43
CA ASP A 271 -4.64 13.85 -17.50
C ASP A 271 -4.84 14.57 -16.16
N GLU A 272 -5.99 14.42 -15.51
CA GLU A 272 -6.26 15.02 -14.19
C GLU A 272 -5.26 14.55 -13.13
N VAL A 273 -4.95 13.25 -13.13
CA VAL A 273 -3.97 12.66 -12.21
C VAL A 273 -2.58 13.25 -12.45
N LEU A 274 -2.14 13.36 -13.71
CA LEU A 274 -0.84 13.95 -14.07
C LEU A 274 -0.76 15.45 -13.74
N VAL A 275 -1.84 16.21 -13.95
CA VAL A 275 -1.94 17.62 -13.54
C VAL A 275 -1.73 17.76 -12.04
N ASN A 276 -2.40 16.92 -11.24
CA ASN A 276 -2.27 16.95 -9.79
C ASN A 276 -0.87 16.54 -9.33
N HIS A 277 -0.24 15.56 -9.97
CA HIS A 277 1.16 15.23 -9.72
C HIS A 277 2.09 16.41 -9.99
N LEU A 278 1.90 17.10 -11.11
CA LEU A 278 2.74 18.23 -11.51
C LEU A 278 2.57 19.44 -10.57
N ARG A 279 1.35 19.70 -10.07
CA ARG A 279 1.08 20.74 -9.06
C ARG A 279 1.86 20.56 -7.75
N ARG A 280 2.20 19.31 -7.40
CA ARG A 280 2.97 18.98 -6.18
C ARG A 280 4.49 19.13 -6.35
N ARG A 281 4.95 19.60 -7.52
CA ARG A 281 6.37 19.77 -7.89
C ARG A 281 6.70 21.23 -8.21
N PRO A 282 6.72 22.13 -7.20
CA PRO A 282 6.91 23.56 -7.41
C PRO A 282 8.27 23.93 -8.01
N ASP A 283 9.29 23.11 -7.77
CA ASP A 283 10.61 23.14 -8.40
C ASP A 283 10.51 23.01 -9.93
N LEU A 284 9.88 21.92 -10.39
CA LEU A 284 9.72 21.65 -11.81
C LEU A 284 8.83 22.67 -12.49
N LEU A 285 7.77 23.13 -11.82
CA LEU A 285 6.87 24.15 -12.35
C LEU A 285 7.60 25.45 -12.73
N LYS A 286 8.59 25.88 -11.93
CA LYS A 286 9.39 27.08 -12.23
C LYS A 286 10.20 26.94 -13.52
N GLU A 287 10.61 25.73 -13.86
CA GLU A 287 11.42 25.45 -15.04
C GLU A 287 10.57 25.42 -16.32
N ILE A 288 9.36 24.85 -16.24
CA ILE A 288 8.56 24.52 -17.42
C ILE A 288 7.37 25.46 -17.66
N ILE A 289 6.93 26.24 -16.67
CA ILE A 289 5.80 27.17 -16.81
C ILE A 289 6.30 28.60 -17.01
N GLN A 290 5.64 29.34 -17.88
CA GLN A 290 5.85 30.77 -18.06
C GLN A 290 5.47 31.50 -16.76
N VAL A 291 6.40 32.27 -16.21
CA VAL A 291 6.07 33.19 -15.12
C VAL A 291 5.25 34.31 -15.73
N GLN A 292 3.97 34.42 -15.35
CA GLN A 292 3.20 35.63 -15.63
C GLN A 292 3.83 36.75 -14.80
N LEU A 293 4.46 37.71 -15.49
CA LEU A 293 4.81 39.02 -14.95
C LEU A 293 3.57 39.89 -14.86
#